data_AF-A0A9E0VRY3-F1
#
_entry.id   AF-A0A9E0VRY3-F1
#
_cell.length_a   1.000
_cell.length_b   1.000
_cell.length_c   1.000
_cell.angle_alpha   90.00
_cell.angle_beta   90.00
_cell.angle_gamma   90.00
#
_symmetry.space_group_name_H-M   'P 1'
#
loop_
_entity.id
_entity.type
_entity.pdbx_description
1 polymer ?
#
loop_
_entity_poly.entity_id
_entity_poly.type
_entity_poly.pdbx_seq_one_letter_code
_entity_poly.pdbx_strand_id
1 'polypeptide(L)'
;MISRETAQDSESTSTLQVLQEEELVRKHRVENVRTILVVLSGRAIVYDDASLRQKIQLTYPDAKIYFMTTEAYALGEKLPGSAKIDLVIDFTGPGHRHKWLWARKLRARARVCVGRPAGLFREHIYDRLSTELQRKDLPRDVLDRERLIQREVLALAGVPLSHKGNSGADQGKTIASRLPPLGGAR
;
A
#
# COMPACT_ATOMS: atom_id res chain seq x y z
N MET A 1 39.85 5.83 19.40
CA MET A 1 39.35 7.21 19.24
C MET A 1 38.77 7.40 17.81
N ILE A 2 37.91 6.48 17.34
CA ILE A 2 37.46 6.40 15.92
C ILE A 2 35.91 6.47 15.79
N SER A 3 35.16 6.59 16.89
CA SER A 3 33.70 6.36 16.89
C SER A 3 32.82 7.61 16.75
N ARG A 4 33.36 8.79 16.43
CA ARG A 4 32.56 10.04 16.35
C ARG A 4 32.23 10.50 14.92
N GLU A 5 33.07 10.24 13.93
CA GLU A 5 32.78 10.65 12.53
C GLU A 5 31.70 9.79 11.88
N THR A 6 31.64 8.49 12.17
CA THR A 6 30.65 7.59 11.55
C THR A 6 29.20 7.82 11.99
N ALA A 7 28.99 8.37 13.19
CA ALA A 7 27.65 8.63 13.71
C ALA A 7 27.00 9.86 13.03
N GLN A 8 27.79 10.92 12.78
CA GLN A 8 27.31 12.17 12.19
C GLN A 8 26.87 11.99 10.71
N ASP A 9 27.52 11.08 9.99
CA ASP A 9 27.14 10.73 8.62
C ASP A 9 25.83 9.92 8.55
N SER A 10 25.54 9.12 9.58
CA SER A 10 24.32 8.31 9.65
C SER A 10 23.05 9.14 9.88
N GLU A 11 23.11 10.16 10.73
CA GLU A 11 21.97 11.06 10.97
C GLU A 11 21.68 11.93 9.74
N SER A 12 22.74 12.39 9.07
CA SER A 12 22.63 13.22 7.86
C SER A 12 21.98 12.46 6.70
N THR A 13 22.40 11.21 6.48
CA THR A 13 21.80 10.34 5.44
C THR A 13 20.34 10.02 5.73
N SER A 14 19.98 9.78 6.99
CA SER A 14 18.58 9.52 7.37
C SER A 14 17.66 10.73 7.13
N THR A 15 18.16 11.95 7.39
CA THR A 15 17.39 13.18 7.18
C THR A 15 17.16 13.44 5.70
N LEU A 16 18.17 13.23 4.85
CA LEU A 16 18.04 13.39 3.40
C LEU A 16 17.04 12.40 2.80
N GLN A 17 17.04 11.14 3.24
CA GLN A 17 16.06 10.14 2.80
C GLN A 17 14.63 10.56 3.14
N VAL A 18 14.40 11.10 4.34
CA VAL A 18 13.07 11.58 4.74
C VAL A 18 12.61 12.75 3.86
N LEU A 19 13.48 13.72 3.58
CA LEU A 19 13.14 14.85 2.73
C LEU A 19 12.80 14.40 1.29
N GLN A 20 13.56 13.45 0.76
CA GLN A 20 13.28 12.87 -0.57
C GLN A 20 11.95 12.11 -0.61
N GLU A 21 11.63 11.34 0.43
CA GLU A 21 10.34 10.66 0.56
C GLU A 21 9.17 11.66 0.62
N GLU A 22 9.30 12.72 1.42
CA GLU A 22 8.29 13.77 1.56
C GLU A 22 8.06 14.52 0.25
N GLU A 23 9.12 14.85 -0.48
CA GLU A 23 9.03 15.50 -1.79
C GLU A 23 8.34 14.59 -2.82
N LEU A 24 8.70 13.31 -2.85
CA LEU A 24 8.10 12.32 -3.75
C LEU A 24 6.60 12.14 -3.44
N VAL A 25 6.25 12.07 -2.16
CA VAL A 25 4.85 12.03 -1.70
C VAL A 25 4.09 13.27 -2.12
N ARG A 26 4.68 14.46 -1.94
CA ARG A 26 4.07 15.73 -2.35
C ARG A 26 3.84 15.78 -3.86
N LYS A 27 4.82 15.34 -4.65
CA LYS A 27 4.76 15.27 -6.12
C LYS A 27 3.70 14.27 -6.61
N HIS A 28 3.46 13.20 -5.86
CA HIS A 28 2.51 12.16 -6.24
C HIS A 28 1.16 12.26 -5.53
N ARG A 29 0.93 13.26 -4.69
CA ARG A 29 -0.38 13.44 -4.08
C ARG A 29 -1.45 13.66 -5.15
N VAL A 30 -2.59 12.98 -5.01
CA VAL A 30 -3.75 13.19 -5.87
C VAL A 30 -4.68 14.16 -5.17
N GLU A 31 -5.06 15.25 -5.83
CA GLU A 31 -5.92 16.29 -5.23
C GLU A 31 -7.39 15.85 -5.18
N ASN A 32 -8.12 16.30 -4.15
CA ASN A 32 -9.57 16.09 -4.01
C ASN A 32 -10.00 14.62 -4.10
N VAL A 33 -9.26 13.72 -3.43
CA VAL A 33 -9.59 12.28 -3.38
C VAL A 33 -10.71 12.05 -2.38
N ARG A 34 -11.84 11.50 -2.86
CA ARG A 34 -13.02 11.16 -2.04
C ARG A 34 -13.25 9.65 -1.94
N THR A 35 -12.81 8.89 -2.94
CA THR A 35 -12.97 7.43 -2.96
C THR A 35 -11.65 6.75 -3.30
N ILE A 36 -11.17 5.89 -2.41
CA ILE A 36 -9.97 5.08 -2.60
C ILE A 36 -10.37 3.61 -2.63
N LEU A 37 -9.90 2.88 -3.63
CA LEU A 37 -10.01 1.43 -3.70
C LEU A 37 -8.62 0.80 -3.59
N VAL A 38 -8.43 -0.02 -2.57
CA VAL A 38 -7.22 -0.80 -2.35
C VAL A 38 -7.47 -2.23 -2.80
N VAL A 39 -6.66 -2.70 -3.76
CA VAL A 39 -6.68 -4.07 -4.25
C VAL A 39 -5.53 -4.85 -3.62
N LEU A 40 -5.90 -5.86 -2.83
CA LEU A 40 -4.96 -6.66 -2.07
C LEU A 40 -4.68 -7.99 -2.77
N SER A 41 -3.42 -8.42 -2.69
CA SER A 41 -3.02 -9.78 -3.04
C SER A 41 -3.56 -10.77 -2.00
N GLY A 42 -4.17 -11.87 -2.44
CA GLY A 42 -4.61 -12.94 -1.54
C GLY A 42 -3.48 -13.83 -0.99
N ARG A 43 -2.21 -13.60 -1.34
CA ARG A 43 -1.09 -14.49 -0.97
C ARG A 43 -0.05 -13.88 -0.03
N ALA A 44 0.17 -12.58 -0.12
CA ALA A 44 1.20 -11.91 0.66
C ALA A 44 0.84 -10.43 0.78
N ILE A 45 0.27 -10.07 1.92
CA ILE A 45 0.13 -8.67 2.34
C ILE A 45 1.04 -8.53 3.53
N VAL A 46 1.96 -7.57 3.47
CA VAL A 46 2.91 -7.39 4.56
C VAL A 46 2.43 -6.39 5.59
N TYR A 47 1.50 -5.52 5.18
CA TYR A 47 0.80 -4.62 6.07
C TYR A 47 -0.55 -5.20 6.47
N ASP A 48 -0.88 -5.13 7.75
CA ASP A 48 -2.24 -5.39 8.22
C ASP A 48 -3.23 -4.38 7.59
N ASP A 49 -4.43 -4.84 7.27
CA ASP A 49 -5.46 -4.04 6.59
C ASP A 49 -5.85 -2.79 7.39
N ALA A 50 -5.88 -2.87 8.73
CA ALA A 50 -6.20 -1.73 9.58
C ALA A 50 -5.04 -0.72 9.60
N SER A 51 -3.80 -1.21 9.65
CA SER A 51 -2.59 -0.37 9.57
C SER A 51 -2.51 0.37 8.24
N LEU A 52 -2.80 -0.33 7.14
CA LEU A 52 -2.84 0.23 5.80
C LEU A 52 -3.95 1.28 5.67
N ARG A 53 -5.16 0.98 6.17
CA ARG A 53 -6.26 1.94 6.23
C ARG A 53 -5.87 3.20 6.97
N GLN A 54 -5.26 3.08 8.16
CA GLN A 54 -4.87 4.23 8.96
C GLN A 54 -3.88 5.14 8.20
N LYS A 55 -2.85 4.56 7.57
CA LYS A 55 -1.86 5.32 6.79
C LYS A 55 -2.51 6.07 5.62
N ILE A 56 -3.41 5.41 4.89
CA ILE A 56 -4.14 6.04 3.79
C ILE A 56 -5.07 7.15 4.32
N GLN A 57 -5.76 6.92 5.43
CA GLN A 57 -6.66 7.92 6.04
C GLN A 57 -5.91 9.17 6.49
N LEU A 58 -4.71 9.04 7.06
CA LEU A 58 -3.88 10.18 7.43
C LEU A 58 -3.51 11.05 6.22
N THR A 59 -3.35 10.43 5.06
CA THR A 59 -3.02 11.12 3.80
C THR A 59 -4.25 11.76 3.15
N TYR A 60 -5.37 11.06 3.23
CA TYR A 60 -6.64 11.37 2.58
C TYR A 60 -7.79 11.30 3.62
N PRO A 61 -7.89 12.27 4.53
CA PRO A 61 -8.80 12.21 5.68
C PRO A 61 -10.28 12.21 5.31
N ASP A 62 -10.63 12.78 4.16
CA ASP A 62 -12.01 12.86 3.68
C ASP A 62 -12.39 11.70 2.75
N ALA A 63 -11.44 10.80 2.45
CA ALA A 63 -11.67 9.72 1.51
C ALA A 63 -12.34 8.52 2.19
N LYS A 64 -13.33 7.94 1.51
CA LYS A 64 -13.84 6.60 1.82
C LYS A 64 -12.89 5.56 1.24
N ILE A 65 -12.40 4.68 2.11
CA ILE A 65 -11.42 3.64 1.76
C ILE A 65 -12.11 2.27 1.71
N TYR A 66 -12.05 1.64 0.54
CA TYR A 66 -12.58 0.31 0.27
C TYR A 66 -11.44 -0.67 0.03
N PHE A 67 -11.59 -1.90 0.52
CA PHE A 67 -10.62 -2.97 0.31
C PHE A 67 -11.26 -4.10 -0.46
N MET A 68 -10.49 -4.70 -1.37
CA MET A 68 -10.97 -5.76 -2.23
C MET A 68 -9.84 -6.72 -2.59
N THR A 69 -10.17 -8.00 -2.70
CA THR A 69 -9.22 -9.02 -3.13
C THR A 69 -9.09 -9.07 -4.65
N THR A 70 -8.05 -9.76 -5.16
CA THR A 70 -7.90 -10.04 -6.59
C THR A 70 -9.03 -10.85 -7.22
N GLU A 71 -9.84 -11.51 -6.39
CA GLU A 71 -11.02 -12.27 -6.81
C GLU A 71 -12.30 -11.41 -6.87
N ALA A 72 -12.16 -10.11 -6.60
CA ALA A 72 -13.24 -9.12 -6.53
C ALA A 72 -14.20 -9.32 -5.34
N TYR A 73 -13.73 -9.94 -4.26
CA TYR A 73 -14.45 -9.98 -2.98
C TYR A 73 -14.12 -8.75 -2.16
N ALA A 74 -15.14 -8.09 -1.60
CA ALA A 74 -14.96 -6.95 -0.71
C ALA A 74 -14.46 -7.43 0.67
N LEU A 75 -13.50 -6.71 1.23
CA LEU A 75 -13.07 -6.86 2.62
C LEU A 75 -13.68 -5.71 3.42
N GLY A 76 -14.74 -6.01 4.17
CA GLY A 76 -15.55 -5.01 4.89
C GLY A 76 -16.63 -4.38 4.01
N GLU A 77 -16.71 -3.04 4.03
CA GLU A 77 -17.74 -2.31 3.28
C GLU A 77 -17.58 -2.53 1.77
N LYS A 78 -18.71 -2.77 1.08
CA LYS A 78 -18.72 -2.98 -0.36
C LYS A 78 -18.78 -1.65 -1.09
N LEU A 79 -17.86 -1.44 -2.04
CA LEU A 79 -17.91 -0.30 -2.94
C LEU A 79 -19.20 -0.34 -3.77
N PRO A 80 -19.99 0.75 -3.83
CA PRO A 80 -21.17 0.81 -4.69
C PRO A 80 -20.83 0.57 -6.17
N GLY A 81 -21.69 -0.15 -6.87
CA GLY A 81 -21.48 -0.50 -8.28
C GLY A 81 -21.31 0.71 -9.21
N SER A 82 -21.93 1.85 -8.86
CA SER A 82 -21.91 3.10 -9.62
C SER A 82 -20.82 4.09 -9.17
N ALA A 83 -20.10 3.82 -8.09
CA ALA A 83 -19.12 4.76 -7.55
C ALA A 83 -17.99 5.04 -8.55
N LYS A 84 -17.65 6.32 -8.74
CA LYS A 84 -16.40 6.74 -9.36
C LYS A 84 -15.28 6.65 -8.32
N ILE A 85 -14.15 6.09 -8.74
CA ILE A 85 -12.99 5.89 -7.87
C ILE A 85 -11.99 6.99 -8.19
N ASP A 86 -11.50 7.70 -7.19
CA ASP A 86 -10.51 8.74 -7.42
C ASP A 86 -9.10 8.15 -7.51
N LEU A 87 -8.82 7.15 -6.66
CA LEU A 87 -7.51 6.51 -6.57
C LEU A 87 -7.67 4.99 -6.37
N VAL A 88 -7.05 4.22 -7.26
CA VAL A 88 -6.84 2.78 -7.09
C VAL A 88 -5.41 2.52 -6.69
N ILE A 89 -5.22 1.76 -5.61
CA ILE A 89 -3.92 1.27 -5.14
C ILE A 89 -3.93 -0.25 -5.30
N ASP A 90 -3.16 -0.79 -6.24
CA ASP A 90 -3.16 -2.21 -6.57
C ASP A 90 -1.84 -2.89 -6.17
N PHE A 91 -1.91 -3.73 -5.15
CA PHE A 91 -0.78 -4.54 -4.65
C PHE A 91 -0.68 -5.90 -5.33
N THR A 92 -1.42 -6.16 -6.41
CA THR A 92 -1.38 -7.47 -7.06
C THR A 92 -0.01 -7.77 -7.66
N GLY A 93 0.57 -8.92 -7.30
CA GLY A 93 1.89 -9.34 -7.76
C GLY A 93 1.94 -10.25 -8.97
N PRO A 94 3.17 -10.56 -9.44
CA PRO A 94 3.41 -11.57 -10.45
C PRO A 94 2.75 -12.91 -10.09
N GLY A 95 2.19 -13.61 -11.08
CA GLY A 95 1.53 -14.91 -10.87
C GLY A 95 0.10 -14.84 -10.33
N HIS A 96 -0.42 -13.66 -10.00
CA HIS A 96 -1.83 -13.48 -9.67
C HIS A 96 -2.65 -13.16 -10.91
N ARG A 97 -3.62 -14.01 -11.23
CA ARG A 97 -4.56 -13.77 -12.33
C ARG A 97 -5.76 -12.98 -11.82
N HIS A 98 -5.94 -11.78 -12.36
CA HIS A 98 -7.26 -11.13 -12.38
C HIS A 98 -8.08 -11.77 -13.49
N LYS A 99 -9.42 -11.71 -13.41
CA LYS A 99 -10.24 -11.92 -14.59
C LYS A 99 -9.78 -10.92 -15.66
N TRP A 100 -9.56 -11.37 -16.91
CA TRP A 100 -8.88 -10.62 -17.98
C TRP A 100 -9.41 -9.18 -18.17
N LEU A 101 -10.69 -8.94 -17.90
CA LEU A 101 -11.34 -7.65 -18.05
C LEU A 101 -11.43 -6.81 -16.76
N TRP A 102 -11.05 -7.36 -15.61
CA TRP A 102 -11.27 -6.70 -14.32
C TRP A 102 -10.42 -5.44 -14.15
N ALA A 103 -9.12 -5.56 -14.42
CA ALA A 103 -8.20 -4.42 -14.36
C ALA A 103 -8.63 -3.29 -15.33
N ARG A 104 -9.13 -3.65 -16.53
CA ARG A 104 -9.70 -2.68 -17.49
C ARG A 104 -10.98 -2.02 -16.95
N LYS A 105 -11.88 -2.78 -16.31
CA LYS A 105 -13.09 -2.24 -15.66
C LYS A 105 -12.75 -1.28 -14.52
N LEU A 106 -11.75 -1.62 -13.70
CA LEU A 106 -11.25 -0.75 -12.63
C LEU A 106 -10.70 0.55 -13.19
N ARG A 107 -9.85 0.46 -14.22
CA ARG A 107 -9.27 1.66 -14.84
C ARG A 107 -10.32 2.59 -15.45
N ALA A 108 -11.37 2.05 -16.07
CA ALA A 108 -12.47 2.85 -16.62
C ALA A 108 -13.29 3.60 -15.54
N ARG A 109 -13.24 3.16 -14.28
CA ARG A 109 -13.92 3.80 -13.14
C ARG A 109 -13.02 4.70 -12.32
N ALA A 110 -11.71 4.55 -12.47
CA ALA A 110 -10.69 5.23 -11.68
C ALA A 110 -10.17 6.49 -12.38
N ARG A 111 -9.96 7.56 -11.61
CA ARG A 111 -9.25 8.74 -12.09
C ARG A 111 -7.74 8.48 -12.15
N VAL A 112 -7.16 7.91 -11.09
CA VAL A 112 -5.75 7.51 -11.01
C VAL A 112 -5.64 6.04 -10.57
N CYS A 113 -4.82 5.27 -11.26
CA CYS A 113 -4.45 3.91 -10.90
C CYS A 113 -2.95 3.80 -10.63
N VAL A 114 -2.59 3.29 -9.46
CA VAL A 114 -1.21 3.02 -9.05
C VAL A 114 -1.04 1.53 -8.78
N GLY A 115 0.05 0.95 -9.26
CA GLY A 115 0.32 -0.46 -9.02
C GLY A 115 1.70 -0.90 -9.48
N ARG A 116 1.86 -2.21 -9.67
CA ARG A 116 3.08 -2.83 -10.17
C ARG A 116 2.82 -3.62 -11.46
N PRO A 117 3.81 -3.74 -12.36
CA PRO A 117 3.65 -4.48 -13.59
C PRO A 117 3.57 -5.98 -13.27
N ALA A 118 2.35 -6.53 -13.31
CA ALA A 118 2.13 -7.98 -13.22
C ALA A 118 1.74 -8.53 -14.60
N GLY A 119 2.75 -8.93 -15.37
CA GLY A 119 2.62 -9.48 -16.73
C GLY A 119 2.47 -8.42 -17.83
N LEU A 120 2.54 -8.87 -19.09
CA LEU A 120 2.67 -8.04 -20.30
C LEU A 120 1.49 -7.08 -20.58
N PHE A 121 0.34 -7.27 -19.95
CA PHE A 121 -0.89 -6.52 -20.30
C PHE A 121 -1.29 -5.45 -19.28
N ARG A 122 -0.62 -5.39 -18.12
CA ARG A 122 -1.03 -4.49 -17.04
C ARG A 122 -0.33 -3.14 -17.04
N GLU A 123 0.79 -3.04 -17.72
CA GLU A 123 1.55 -1.79 -17.82
C GLU A 123 0.69 -0.65 -18.37
N HIS A 124 -0.17 -0.93 -19.35
CA HIS A 124 -1.07 0.05 -19.94
C HIS A 124 -2.29 0.43 -19.09
N ILE A 125 -2.47 -0.20 -17.93
CA ILE A 125 -3.64 0.01 -17.06
C ILE A 125 -3.32 1.03 -15.98
N TYR A 126 -2.09 1.12 -15.51
CA TYR A 126 -1.72 1.99 -14.41
C TYR A 126 -1.17 3.32 -14.93
N ASP A 127 -1.55 4.41 -14.26
CA ASP A 127 -1.00 5.74 -14.52
C ASP A 127 0.39 5.89 -13.89
N ARG A 128 0.65 5.13 -12.81
CA ARG A 128 1.92 5.10 -12.09
C ARG A 128 2.31 3.66 -11.76
N LEU A 129 3.55 3.31 -12.07
CA LEU A 129 4.06 1.94 -12.01
C LEU A 129 5.30 1.85 -11.12
N SER A 130 5.30 0.87 -10.23
CA SER A 130 6.48 0.46 -9.49
C SER A 130 7.16 -0.71 -10.20
N THR A 131 8.22 -0.45 -10.98
CA THR A 131 8.89 -1.49 -11.78
C THR A 131 10.04 -2.14 -11.02
N GLU A 132 9.95 -3.46 -10.83
CA GLU A 132 10.99 -4.28 -10.17
C GLU A 132 12.20 -4.55 -11.07
N LEU A 133 11.98 -4.64 -12.39
CA LEU A 133 12.92 -5.22 -13.37
C LEU A 133 14.25 -4.46 -13.55
N GLN A 134 14.37 -3.24 -13.05
CA GLN A 134 15.57 -2.40 -13.27
C GLN A 134 16.52 -2.36 -12.07
N ARG A 135 16.24 -3.08 -10.98
CA ARG A 135 17.00 -2.94 -9.74
C ARG A 135 17.94 -4.11 -9.50
N LYS A 136 19.24 -3.79 -9.35
CA LYS A 136 20.29 -4.75 -8.99
C LYS A 136 20.28 -5.07 -7.50
N ASP A 137 19.75 -4.18 -6.66
CA ASP A 137 19.85 -4.25 -5.19
C ASP A 137 18.55 -4.72 -4.51
N LEU A 138 17.79 -5.61 -5.15
CA LEU A 138 16.58 -6.15 -4.52
C LEU A 138 16.95 -7.14 -3.41
N PRO A 139 16.24 -7.11 -2.26
CA PRO A 139 16.37 -8.12 -1.23
C PRO A 139 16.21 -9.54 -1.82
N ARG A 140 17.06 -10.46 -1.35
CA ARG A 140 16.96 -11.88 -1.68
C ARG A 140 15.74 -12.51 -1.02
N ASP A 141 15.41 -12.05 0.19
CA ASP A 141 14.22 -12.48 0.90
C ASP A 141 12.95 -11.97 0.20
N VAL A 142 11.97 -12.87 0.04
CA VAL A 142 10.75 -12.61 -0.70
C VAL A 142 9.84 -11.63 0.05
N LEU A 143 9.79 -11.71 1.39
CA LEU A 143 8.93 -10.84 2.18
C LEU A 143 9.50 -9.42 2.25
N ASP A 144 10.82 -9.28 2.40
CA ASP A 144 11.46 -7.96 2.41
C ASP A 144 11.37 -7.28 1.05
N ARG A 145 11.48 -8.05 -0.04
CA ARG A 145 11.21 -7.56 -1.39
C ARG A 145 9.77 -7.07 -1.52
N GLU A 146 8.80 -7.86 -1.07
CA GLU A 146 7.38 -7.50 -1.14
C GLU A 146 7.08 -6.24 -0.31
N ARG A 147 7.67 -6.11 0.89
CA ARG A 147 7.59 -4.90 1.71
C ARG A 147 8.06 -3.68 0.94
N LEU A 148 9.23 -3.77 0.34
CA LEU A 148 9.83 -2.68 -0.43
C LEU A 148 8.91 -2.24 -1.58
N ILE A 149 8.37 -3.20 -2.34
CA ILE A 149 7.46 -2.90 -3.45
C ILE A 149 6.15 -2.26 -2.95
N GLN A 150 5.56 -2.79 -1.89
CA GLN A 150 4.35 -2.21 -1.30
C GLN A 150 4.59 -0.78 -0.81
N ARG A 151 5.77 -0.50 -0.24
CA ARG A 151 6.16 0.86 0.15
C ARG A 151 6.18 1.82 -1.04
N GLU A 152 6.72 1.38 -2.15
CA GLU A 152 6.85 2.20 -3.36
C GLU A 152 5.50 2.45 -4.02
N VAL A 153 4.66 1.44 -4.12
CA VAL A 153 3.28 1.59 -4.63
C VAL A 153 2.52 2.62 -3.77
N LEU A 154 2.71 2.61 -2.45
CA LEU A 154 2.12 3.61 -1.57
C LEU A 154 2.71 5.00 -1.76
N ALA A 155 4.02 5.11 -1.92
CA ALA A 155 4.68 6.38 -2.18
C ALA A 155 4.22 6.99 -3.52
N LEU A 156 4.06 6.16 -4.57
CA LEU A 156 3.47 6.54 -5.85
C LEU A 156 1.99 6.93 -5.75
N ALA A 157 1.28 6.46 -4.73
CA ALA A 157 -0.07 6.88 -4.39
C ALA A 157 -0.10 8.14 -3.51
N GLY A 158 1.07 8.73 -3.20
CA GLY A 158 1.20 9.89 -2.33
C GLY A 158 0.96 9.58 -0.86
N VAL A 159 1.07 8.32 -0.44
CA VAL A 159 0.89 7.88 0.96
C VAL A 159 2.28 7.75 1.60
N PRO A 160 2.67 8.66 2.53
CA PRO A 160 3.96 8.58 3.20
C PRO A 160 3.99 7.37 4.16
N LEU A 161 5.14 6.69 4.22
CA LEU A 161 5.37 5.58 5.14
C LEU A 161 6.41 5.89 6.22
N SER A 162 6.95 7.10 6.19
CA SER A 162 8.00 7.57 7.06
C SER A 162 7.76 7.13 8.51
N HIS A 163 8.68 6.35 9.04
CA HIS A 163 8.70 5.85 10.43
C HIS A 163 9.04 6.98 11.42
N LYS A 164 8.53 8.20 11.22
CA LYS A 164 8.79 9.31 12.12
C LYS A 164 7.73 9.38 13.20
N GLY A 165 8.03 8.63 14.24
CA GLY A 165 7.40 8.71 15.54
C GLY A 165 7.64 7.41 16.27
N ASN A 166 7.96 7.49 17.56
CA ASN A 166 7.63 6.45 18.53
C ASN A 166 6.11 6.24 18.56
N SER A 167 5.50 5.90 17.43
CA SER A 167 4.29 5.12 17.37
C SER A 167 4.68 3.87 18.15
N GLY A 168 4.22 3.78 19.40
CA GLY A 168 4.48 2.61 20.25
C GLY A 168 4.34 1.37 19.38
N ALA A 169 5.32 0.46 19.51
CA ALA A 169 5.53 -0.73 18.70
C ALA A 169 4.28 -1.05 17.90
N ASP A 170 4.36 -0.95 16.56
CA ASP A 170 3.35 -1.40 15.61
C ASP A 170 2.63 -2.56 16.28
N GLN A 171 1.49 -2.25 16.93
CA GLN A 171 0.73 -3.26 17.60
C GLN A 171 0.02 -3.92 16.44
N GLY A 172 0.78 -4.72 15.68
CA GLY A 172 0.35 -6.06 15.36
C GLY A 172 -0.18 -6.60 16.66
N LYS A 173 -1.45 -6.26 16.95
CA LYS A 173 -2.22 -6.86 17.98
C LYS A 173 -2.00 -8.32 17.66
N THR A 174 -1.34 -9.01 18.58
CA THR A 174 -1.58 -10.41 18.82
C THR A 174 -3.10 -10.50 18.91
N ILE A 175 -3.77 -10.69 17.76
CA ILE A 175 -5.20 -10.90 17.72
C ILE A 175 -5.32 -12.19 18.51
N ALA A 176 -5.89 -12.09 19.70
CA ALA A 176 -6.35 -13.25 20.44
C ALA A 176 -7.37 -13.94 19.52
N SER A 177 -6.90 -14.86 18.69
CA SER A 177 -7.72 -15.84 18.04
C SER A 177 -8.44 -16.59 19.15
N ARG A 178 -9.77 -16.42 19.22
CA ARG A 178 -10.73 -16.93 20.21
C ARG A 178 -11.06 -15.95 21.34
N LEU A 179 -12.14 -15.19 21.14
CA LEU A 179 -13.06 -14.94 22.25
C LEU A 179 -13.61 -16.31 22.69
N PRO A 180 -13.59 -16.66 23.99
CA PRO A 180 -14.30 -17.84 24.47
C PRO A 180 -15.81 -17.67 24.15
N PRO A 181 -16.53 -18.77 23.86
CA PRO A 181 -17.97 -18.69 23.70
C PRO A 181 -18.56 -18.05 24.95
N LEU A 182 -19.45 -17.07 24.76
CA LEU A 182 -20.32 -16.58 25.82
C LEU A 182 -21.20 -17.77 26.22
N GLY A 183 -20.71 -18.54 27.19
CA GLY A 183 -21.44 -19.62 27.80
C GLY A 183 -22.70 -19.06 28.41
N GLY A 184 -23.84 -19.47 27.85
CA GLY A 184 -25.11 -19.37 28.55
C GLY A 184 -25.09 -20.25 29.80
N ALA A 185 -25.53 -19.67 30.92
CA ALA A 185 -26.04 -20.31 32.14
C ALA A 185 -26.22 -19.14 33.14
N ARG A 186 -27.40 -18.78 33.63
CA ARG A 186 -28.71 -19.43 33.72
C ARG A 186 -29.79 -18.36 33.64
#